data_AF-A0A834DVA5-F1
#
_entry.id   AF-A0A834DVA5-F1
#
_cell.length_a   1.000
_cell.length_b   1.000
_cell.length_c   1.000
_cell.angle_alpha   90.00
_cell.angle_beta   90.00
_cell.angle_gamma   90.00
#
_symmetry.space_group_name_H-M   'P 1'
#
loop_
_entity.id
_entity.type
_entity.pdbx_description
1 polymer ?
#
loop_
_entity_poly.entity_id
_entity_poly.type
_entity_poly.pdbx_seq_one_letter_code
_entity_poly.pdbx_strand_id
1 'polypeptide(L)'
;MNNHGNYIVRLGHLVSWMGEQAEALGVEVYPGYAAAEILFHEDGSVKGIATNDVGVQKDGAPKTTFERGLELHAKVTIFAEGCHGHLAKQLYKKFDLRASCDPQTYGIGLKELWIIDEKKWKPGRVDHSVGWPLDRHTYGGSFLYHLNEGEPLVALGFVVGLDYQNPYLSPFREFQRWKHHPSVQPTLEGGKRIAYGARALNEGGFQSIPKLTFPGGLLIGCSPGFMNVPKIKGTHTAMKSGALAAESIFNQLTNENLQSKTIGLHVTEYEDNLKKSWVWKELYSVRNIRPSCHGILGVYGGMIYTGIFYWILRGMEPWTLKHKGSDSDQLKPAKDCTPIEYPKPDGQISFDLLSSVALSGTNHEHDQPAHLTLKDDSIPVNRNLAIYDGPEQRFCPAGVYEFVPLEQSDGFRLQINAQNCVHCKTCDIKDPSQNINWVVPEGGGGPAYNGM
;
A
#
# COMPACT_ATOMS: atom_id res chain seq x y z
N MET A 1 -7.78 -8.12 19.75
CA MET A 1 -8.46 -8.73 18.58
C MET A 1 -8.12 -10.21 18.56
N ASN A 2 -9.05 -11.11 18.26
CA ASN A 2 -8.82 -12.57 18.28
C ASN A 2 -8.76 -13.12 16.84
N ASN A 3 -7.93 -14.14 16.61
CA ASN A 3 -7.78 -14.82 15.33
C ASN A 3 -8.56 -16.14 15.23
N HIS A 4 -9.36 -16.51 16.23
CA HIS A 4 -10.23 -17.69 16.16
C HIS A 4 -11.06 -17.72 14.86
N GLY A 5 -11.08 -18.88 14.19
CA GLY A 5 -11.79 -19.09 12.91
C GLY A 5 -11.12 -18.51 11.66
N ASN A 6 -9.92 -17.93 11.77
CA ASN A 6 -9.18 -17.43 10.61
C ASN A 6 -8.10 -18.41 10.14
N TYR A 7 -7.60 -18.15 8.94
CA TYR A 7 -6.52 -18.91 8.29
C TYR A 7 -5.26 -18.04 8.16
N ILE A 8 -4.10 -18.68 8.23
CA ILE A 8 -2.84 -18.11 7.76
C ILE A 8 -2.69 -18.56 6.31
N VAL A 9 -2.52 -17.63 5.39
CA VAL A 9 -2.42 -17.92 3.95
C VAL A 9 -1.26 -17.16 3.32
N ARG A 10 -0.70 -17.72 2.26
CA ARG A 10 0.12 -16.98 1.29
C ARG A 10 -0.81 -16.28 0.31
N LEU A 11 -1.03 -14.97 0.51
CA LEU A 11 -2.06 -14.24 -0.22
C LEU A 11 -1.80 -14.25 -1.73
N GLY A 12 -0.55 -14.19 -2.18
CA GLY A 12 -0.20 -14.34 -3.60
C GLY A 12 -0.68 -15.67 -4.21
N HIS A 13 -0.64 -16.78 -3.47
CA HIS A 13 -1.15 -18.08 -3.95
C HIS A 13 -2.67 -18.11 -3.99
N LEU A 14 -3.34 -17.54 -2.98
CA LEU A 14 -4.80 -17.43 -2.99
C LEU A 14 -5.29 -16.55 -4.15
N VAL A 15 -4.56 -15.46 -4.47
CA VAL A 15 -4.86 -14.59 -5.62
C VAL A 15 -4.65 -15.32 -6.95
N SER A 16 -3.56 -16.08 -7.09
CA SER A 16 -3.32 -16.94 -8.28
C SER A 16 -4.49 -17.90 -8.49
N TRP A 17 -4.87 -18.63 -7.44
CA TRP A 17 -5.99 -19.56 -7.47
C TRP A 17 -7.31 -18.86 -7.83
N MET A 18 -7.59 -17.67 -7.27
CA MET A 18 -8.80 -16.91 -7.65
C MET A 18 -8.80 -16.51 -9.13
N GLY A 19 -7.63 -16.22 -9.72
CA GLY A 19 -7.49 -15.96 -11.15
C GLY A 19 -7.86 -17.17 -12.00
N GLU A 20 -7.35 -18.35 -11.65
CA GLU A 20 -7.69 -19.62 -12.31
C GLU A 20 -9.21 -19.90 -12.27
N GLN A 21 -9.84 -19.66 -11.11
CA GLN A 21 -11.29 -19.80 -10.99
C GLN A 21 -12.07 -18.77 -11.82
N ALA A 22 -11.56 -17.55 -11.97
CA ALA A 22 -12.19 -16.52 -12.78
C ALA A 22 -12.12 -16.86 -14.28
N GLU A 23 -10.96 -17.31 -14.76
CA GLU A 23 -10.81 -17.77 -16.15
C GLU A 23 -11.71 -18.97 -16.45
N ALA A 24 -11.81 -19.92 -15.51
CA ALA A 24 -12.72 -21.06 -15.63
C ALA A 24 -14.21 -20.65 -15.72
N LEU A 25 -14.56 -19.45 -15.24
CA LEU A 25 -15.89 -18.84 -15.36
C LEU A 25 -16.06 -17.97 -16.61
N GLY A 26 -15.04 -17.89 -17.47
CA GLY A 26 -15.06 -17.11 -18.71
C GLY A 26 -14.65 -15.65 -18.55
N VAL A 27 -14.02 -15.27 -17.44
CA VAL A 27 -13.41 -13.94 -17.30
C VAL A 27 -12.16 -13.88 -18.17
N GLU A 28 -12.05 -12.84 -19.00
CA GLU A 28 -10.83 -12.56 -19.74
C GLU A 28 -9.80 -11.90 -18.81
N VAL A 29 -8.76 -12.64 -18.44
CA VAL A 29 -7.70 -12.16 -17.54
C VAL A 29 -6.47 -11.79 -18.36
N TYR A 30 -6.04 -10.53 -18.25
CA TYR A 30 -4.90 -9.98 -18.98
C TYR A 30 -3.74 -9.66 -18.02
N PRO A 31 -2.95 -10.65 -17.56
CA PRO A 31 -1.77 -10.39 -16.75
C PRO A 31 -0.71 -9.67 -17.60
N GLY A 32 0.10 -8.82 -16.97
CA GLY A 32 1.13 -8.06 -17.68
C GLY A 32 0.63 -6.79 -18.38
N TYR A 33 -0.66 -6.45 -18.30
CA TYR A 33 -1.20 -5.20 -18.83
C TYR A 33 -1.49 -4.21 -17.70
N ALA A 34 -0.87 -3.03 -17.76
CA ALA A 34 -1.13 -1.98 -16.78
C ALA A 34 -2.12 -0.96 -17.35
N ALA A 35 -3.23 -0.71 -16.67
CA ALA A 35 -4.10 0.42 -17.01
C ALA A 35 -3.37 1.73 -16.69
N ALA A 36 -3.02 2.51 -17.71
CA ALA A 36 -2.19 3.71 -17.61
C ALA A 36 -2.99 5.00 -17.76
N GLU A 37 -4.13 4.94 -18.45
CA GLU A 37 -4.98 6.11 -18.73
C GLU A 37 -6.45 5.80 -18.44
N ILE A 38 -7.19 6.79 -17.92
CA ILE A 38 -8.65 6.73 -17.79
C ILE A 38 -9.26 7.40 -19.02
N LEU A 39 -10.12 6.67 -19.73
CA LEU A 39 -10.86 7.19 -20.86
C LEU A 39 -12.18 7.80 -20.38
N PHE A 40 -12.53 8.97 -20.92
CA PHE A 40 -13.78 9.66 -20.63
C PHE A 40 -14.65 9.80 -21.88
N HIS A 41 -15.96 9.71 -21.69
CA HIS A 41 -16.94 10.16 -22.66
C HIS A 41 -17.02 11.69 -22.69
N GLU A 42 -17.63 12.24 -23.75
CA GLU A 42 -17.86 13.69 -23.88
C GLU A 42 -18.76 14.26 -22.79
N ASP A 43 -19.68 13.44 -22.24
CA ASP A 43 -20.53 13.81 -21.10
C ASP A 43 -19.78 13.84 -19.75
N GLY A 44 -18.48 13.52 -19.75
CA GLY A 44 -17.60 13.51 -18.59
C GLY A 44 -17.63 12.21 -17.77
N SER A 45 -18.46 11.22 -18.13
CA SER A 45 -18.46 9.90 -17.49
C SER A 45 -17.26 9.06 -17.94
N VAL A 46 -16.86 8.08 -17.11
CA VAL A 46 -15.79 7.14 -17.49
C VAL A 46 -16.27 6.21 -18.60
N LYS A 47 -15.47 6.12 -19.65
CA LYS A 47 -15.65 5.23 -20.81
C LYS A 47 -14.92 3.90 -20.65
N GLY A 48 -13.82 3.90 -19.90
CA GLY A 48 -12.91 2.78 -19.86
C GLY A 48 -11.50 3.15 -19.40
N ILE A 49 -10.54 2.33 -19.78
CA ILE A 49 -9.11 2.59 -19.60
C ILE A 49 -8.35 2.33 -20.88
N ALA A 50 -7.13 2.86 -20.97
CA ALA A 50 -6.13 2.38 -21.93
C ALA A 50 -4.97 1.74 -21.18
N THR A 51 -4.40 0.69 -21.75
CA THR A 51 -3.17 0.07 -21.23
C THR A 51 -1.96 0.98 -21.49
N ASN A 52 -0.83 0.71 -20.84
CA ASN A 52 0.42 1.41 -21.13
C ASN A 52 0.83 1.22 -22.61
N ASP A 53 1.39 2.27 -23.20
CA ASP A 53 2.22 2.14 -24.40
C ASP A 53 3.49 1.33 -24.06
N VAL A 54 4.12 0.74 -25.08
CA VAL A 54 5.40 0.03 -24.95
C VAL A 54 6.40 0.52 -25.98
N GLY A 55 7.69 0.36 -25.71
CA GLY A 55 8.75 0.75 -26.64
C GLY A 55 9.02 2.25 -26.64
N VAL A 56 9.05 2.86 -25.46
CA VAL A 56 9.48 4.26 -25.27
C VAL A 56 10.84 4.26 -24.57
N GLN A 57 11.79 5.05 -25.06
CA GLN A 57 13.14 5.17 -24.51
C GLN A 57 13.14 5.95 -23.20
N LYS A 58 14.23 5.85 -22.43
CA LYS A 58 14.38 6.54 -21.15
C LYS A 58 14.21 8.07 -21.20
N ASP A 59 14.52 8.69 -22.34
CA ASP A 59 14.37 10.13 -22.58
C ASP A 59 12.97 10.53 -23.09
N GLY A 60 12.07 9.56 -23.28
CA GLY A 60 10.72 9.76 -23.79
C GLY A 60 10.58 9.64 -25.31
N ALA A 61 11.66 9.40 -26.05
CA ALA A 61 11.58 9.21 -27.49
C ALA A 61 10.95 7.83 -27.84
N PRO A 62 10.13 7.74 -28.90
CA PRO A 62 9.59 6.46 -29.34
C PRO A 62 10.69 5.57 -29.96
N LYS A 63 10.74 4.29 -29.58
CA LYS A 63 11.61 3.29 -30.24
C LYS A 63 11.02 2.90 -31.59
N THR A 64 11.80 2.22 -32.42
CA THR A 64 11.30 1.56 -33.64
C THR A 64 10.26 0.47 -33.34
N THR A 65 10.24 -0.04 -32.10
CA THR A 65 9.29 -1.02 -31.57
C THR A 65 8.17 -0.36 -30.75
N PHE A 66 7.93 0.94 -30.93
CA PHE A 66 6.85 1.63 -30.24
C PHE A 66 5.49 1.04 -30.64
N GLU A 67 4.70 0.67 -29.65
CA GLU A 67 3.31 0.25 -29.84
C GLU A 67 2.40 0.97 -28.85
N ARG A 68 1.24 1.39 -29.37
CA ARG A 68 0.20 2.02 -28.56
C ARG A 68 -0.51 0.99 -27.68
N GLY A 69 -0.89 1.43 -26.49
CA GLY A 69 -1.73 0.68 -25.57
C GLY A 69 -3.12 0.39 -26.14
N LEU A 70 -3.75 -0.64 -25.59
CA LEU A 70 -5.10 -1.08 -25.95
C LEU A 70 -6.15 -0.28 -25.19
N GLU A 71 -7.16 0.23 -25.89
CA GLU A 71 -8.34 0.81 -25.24
C GLU A 71 -9.36 -0.27 -24.89
N LEU A 72 -9.83 -0.27 -23.64
CA LEU A 72 -10.89 -1.14 -23.14
C LEU A 72 -12.09 -0.29 -22.75
N HIS A 73 -13.13 -0.29 -23.58
CA HIS A 73 -14.37 0.44 -23.32
C HIS A 73 -15.39 -0.43 -22.60
N ALA A 74 -16.07 0.12 -21.61
CA ALA A 74 -17.06 -0.59 -20.82
C ALA A 74 -18.22 0.32 -20.41
N LYS A 75 -19.38 -0.27 -20.14
CA LYS A 75 -20.51 0.46 -19.52
C LYS A 75 -20.17 0.96 -18.11
N VAL A 76 -19.30 0.23 -17.40
CA VAL A 76 -18.81 0.56 -16.07
C VAL A 76 -17.42 -0.03 -15.88
N THR A 77 -16.49 0.76 -15.36
CA THR A 77 -15.12 0.32 -15.02
C THR A 77 -14.96 0.22 -13.50
N ILE A 78 -14.46 -0.92 -13.02
CA ILE A 78 -14.16 -1.13 -11.60
C ILE A 78 -12.68 -0.83 -11.34
N PHE A 79 -12.41 0.11 -10.43
CA PHE A 79 -11.07 0.49 -10.03
C PHE A 79 -10.67 -0.24 -8.74
N ALA A 80 -9.80 -1.23 -8.88
CA ALA A 80 -9.37 -2.16 -7.83
C ALA A 80 -7.84 -2.18 -7.62
N GLU A 81 -7.15 -1.09 -7.91
CA GLU A 81 -5.67 -0.97 -7.87
C GLU A 81 -5.00 -1.25 -6.50
N GLY A 82 -5.79 -1.45 -5.44
CA GLY A 82 -5.30 -1.62 -4.08
C GLY A 82 -4.85 -0.31 -3.45
N CYS A 83 -4.07 -0.41 -2.36
CA CYS A 83 -3.66 0.76 -1.59
C CYS A 83 -2.94 1.81 -2.46
N HIS A 84 -3.49 3.02 -2.46
CA HIS A 84 -2.97 4.18 -3.19
C HIS A 84 -2.84 3.91 -4.71
N GLY A 85 -3.97 3.53 -5.33
CA GLY A 85 -4.13 3.43 -6.78
C GLY A 85 -3.84 4.76 -7.49
N HIS A 86 -3.09 4.72 -8.58
CA HIS A 86 -2.66 5.94 -9.27
C HIS A 86 -3.74 6.52 -10.18
N LEU A 87 -4.62 5.67 -10.73
CA LEU A 87 -5.82 6.12 -11.44
C LEU A 87 -6.85 6.61 -10.42
N ALA A 88 -7.04 5.89 -9.33
CA ALA A 88 -7.92 6.29 -8.24
C ALA A 88 -7.56 7.66 -7.65
N LYS A 89 -6.27 7.96 -7.48
CA LYS A 89 -5.76 9.28 -7.07
C LYS A 89 -6.27 10.41 -7.98
N GLN A 90 -6.34 10.17 -9.28
CA GLN A 90 -6.84 11.13 -10.27
C GLN A 90 -8.38 11.21 -10.24
N LEU A 91 -9.07 10.08 -10.10
CA LEU A 91 -10.53 10.02 -9.97
C LEU A 91 -11.05 10.78 -8.76
N TYR A 92 -10.33 10.71 -7.63
CA TYR A 92 -10.69 11.47 -6.44
C TYR A 92 -10.78 12.97 -6.71
N LYS A 93 -9.89 13.51 -7.55
CA LYS A 93 -9.91 14.91 -7.97
C LYS A 93 -10.98 15.17 -9.03
N LYS A 94 -11.06 14.32 -10.05
CA LYS A 94 -11.97 14.50 -11.20
C LYS A 94 -13.45 14.60 -10.77
N PHE A 95 -13.84 13.81 -9.77
CA PHE A 95 -15.23 13.71 -9.31
C PHE A 95 -15.43 14.20 -7.86
N ASP A 96 -14.45 14.90 -7.28
CA ASP A 96 -14.48 15.44 -5.91
C ASP A 96 -14.93 14.40 -4.85
N LEU A 97 -14.37 13.20 -4.93
CA LEU A 97 -14.84 12.04 -4.14
C LEU A 97 -14.44 12.13 -2.66
N ARG A 98 -13.62 13.11 -2.29
CA ARG A 98 -13.10 13.33 -0.92
C ARG A 98 -13.81 14.46 -0.18
N ALA A 99 -14.85 15.07 -0.77
CA ALA A 99 -15.53 16.22 -0.20
C ALA A 99 -16.09 16.04 1.22
N SER A 100 -16.34 14.79 1.66
CA SER A 100 -16.97 14.48 2.95
C SER A 100 -16.24 13.43 3.78
N CYS A 101 -14.92 13.29 3.59
CA CYS A 101 -14.10 12.39 4.40
C CYS A 101 -12.74 13.01 4.76
N ASP A 102 -12.13 12.49 5.84
CA ASP A 102 -10.76 12.85 6.19
C ASP A 102 -9.81 12.32 5.10
N PRO A 103 -8.61 12.89 4.88
CA PRO A 103 -7.61 12.27 4.01
C PRO A 103 -7.29 10.84 4.47
N GLN A 104 -6.86 9.98 3.53
CA GLN A 104 -6.42 8.64 3.87
C GLN A 104 -5.05 8.73 4.53
N THR A 105 -4.86 7.96 5.60
CA THR A 105 -3.55 7.76 6.23
C THR A 105 -3.08 6.35 5.92
N TYR A 106 -1.77 6.14 5.96
CA TYR A 106 -1.13 4.95 5.42
C TYR A 106 -0.01 4.48 6.33
N GLY A 107 0.29 3.19 6.25
CA GLY A 107 1.54 2.62 6.74
C GLY A 107 2.32 1.99 5.59
N ILE A 108 3.60 1.71 5.80
CA ILE A 108 4.40 0.84 4.94
C ILE A 108 4.62 -0.50 5.66
N GLY A 109 4.24 -1.59 4.99
CA GLY A 109 4.53 -2.95 5.40
C GLY A 109 5.72 -3.49 4.64
N LEU A 110 6.71 -4.02 5.36
CA LEU A 110 7.83 -4.78 4.83
C LEU A 110 7.69 -6.23 5.26
N LYS A 111 7.94 -7.18 4.37
CA LYS A 111 7.75 -8.61 4.59
C LYS A 111 8.94 -9.40 4.09
N GLU A 112 9.28 -10.45 4.80
CA GLU A 112 10.18 -11.51 4.35
C GLU A 112 9.54 -12.89 4.55
N LEU A 113 9.95 -13.87 3.75
CA LEU A 113 9.68 -15.30 3.99
C LEU A 113 10.96 -15.99 4.44
N TRP A 114 10.82 -16.86 5.43
CA TRP A 114 11.92 -17.54 6.09
C TRP A 114 11.64 -19.03 6.26
N ILE A 115 12.57 -19.86 5.81
CA ILE A 115 12.64 -21.27 6.21
C ILE A 115 13.42 -21.30 7.53
N ILE A 116 12.85 -21.87 8.58
CA ILE A 116 13.46 -21.94 9.91
C ILE A 116 13.74 -23.39 10.33
N ASP A 117 14.47 -23.57 11.42
CA ASP A 117 14.62 -24.88 12.06
C ASP A 117 13.25 -25.42 12.49
N GLU A 118 12.93 -26.65 12.09
CA GLU A 118 11.68 -27.34 12.42
C GLU A 118 11.40 -27.36 13.93
N LYS A 119 12.43 -27.45 14.78
CA LYS A 119 12.29 -27.41 16.25
C LYS A 119 11.66 -26.10 16.73
N LYS A 120 11.90 -25.02 16.01
CA LYS A 120 11.41 -23.66 16.30
C LYS A 120 10.06 -23.38 15.62
N TRP A 121 9.67 -24.19 14.64
CA TRP A 121 8.41 -24.05 13.92
C TRP A 121 7.20 -24.48 14.78
N LYS A 122 6.14 -23.67 14.71
CA LYS A 122 4.90 -23.81 15.51
C LYS A 122 3.71 -23.54 14.60
N PRO A 123 3.38 -24.46 13.67
CA PRO A 123 2.38 -24.21 12.63
C PRO A 123 1.04 -23.74 13.22
N GLY A 124 0.45 -22.70 12.60
CA GLY A 124 -0.79 -22.08 13.07
C GLY A 124 -0.60 -20.97 14.11
N ARG A 125 0.63 -20.76 14.61
CA ARG A 125 0.95 -19.65 15.53
C ARG A 125 0.95 -18.31 14.80
N VAL A 126 0.38 -17.31 15.46
CA VAL A 126 0.30 -15.91 15.02
C VAL A 126 0.82 -15.01 16.13
N ASP A 127 1.93 -14.33 15.89
CA ASP A 127 2.52 -13.37 16.81
C ASP A 127 2.45 -11.94 16.25
N HIS A 128 2.19 -10.99 17.14
CA HIS A 128 2.22 -9.55 16.89
C HIS A 128 2.95 -8.84 18.03
N SER A 129 3.75 -7.82 17.72
CA SER A 129 4.42 -7.00 18.73
C SER A 129 4.35 -5.52 18.42
N VAL A 130 4.39 -4.69 19.47
CA VAL A 130 4.50 -3.23 19.41
C VAL A 130 5.56 -2.78 20.41
N GLY A 131 6.05 -1.54 20.26
CA GLY A 131 7.14 -0.99 21.06
C GLY A 131 8.46 -1.05 20.30
N TRP A 132 9.53 -1.48 20.98
CA TRP A 132 10.87 -1.49 20.39
C TRP A 132 10.90 -2.20 19.03
N PRO A 133 11.59 -1.65 18.01
CA PRO A 133 12.54 -0.53 18.07
C PRO A 133 11.94 0.89 17.95
N LEU A 134 10.63 1.01 17.82
CA LEU A 134 9.97 2.30 17.65
C LEU A 134 9.83 3.05 18.99
N ASP A 135 9.87 4.38 18.91
CA ASP A 135 9.48 5.23 20.02
C ASP A 135 7.95 5.23 20.19
N ARG A 136 7.44 5.73 21.32
CA ARG A 136 6.00 5.67 21.61
C ARG A 136 5.14 6.46 20.62
N HIS A 137 5.70 7.48 19.95
CA HIS A 137 4.96 8.36 19.05
C HIS A 137 5.02 7.92 17.58
N THR A 138 5.79 6.88 17.26
CA THR A 138 5.79 6.26 15.94
C THR A 138 4.85 5.06 15.94
N TYR A 139 3.78 5.13 15.16
CA TYR A 139 2.87 4.01 15.00
C TYR A 139 3.53 2.90 14.19
N GLY A 140 3.41 1.66 14.65
CA GLY A 140 3.97 0.50 13.95
C GLY A 140 4.09 -0.72 14.85
N GLY A 141 4.57 -1.81 14.25
CA GLY A 141 4.70 -3.07 14.94
C GLY A 141 5.01 -4.22 13.98
N SER A 142 5.21 -5.40 14.55
CA SER A 142 5.57 -6.59 13.80
C SER A 142 4.41 -7.57 13.63
N PHE A 143 4.58 -8.45 12.65
CA PHE A 143 3.83 -9.69 12.56
C PHE A 143 4.78 -10.86 12.27
N LEU A 144 4.45 -12.04 12.79
CA LEU A 144 5.19 -13.28 12.54
C LEU A 144 4.23 -14.47 12.57
N TYR A 145 4.02 -15.12 11.42
CA TYR A 145 3.06 -16.19 11.23
C TYR A 145 3.76 -17.47 10.81
N HIS A 146 3.51 -18.56 11.52
CA HIS A 146 4.03 -19.88 11.16
C HIS A 146 3.03 -20.58 10.22
N LEU A 147 3.43 -20.73 8.96
CA LEU A 147 2.61 -21.35 7.92
C LEU A 147 2.51 -22.86 8.18
N ASN A 148 1.45 -23.50 7.69
CA ASN A 148 1.23 -24.94 7.83
C ASN A 148 0.97 -25.59 6.46
N GLU A 149 1.92 -25.41 5.54
CA GLU A 149 1.81 -25.80 4.13
C GLU A 149 2.87 -26.85 3.74
N GLY A 150 3.37 -27.64 4.71
CA GLY A 150 4.32 -28.73 4.50
C GLY A 150 5.81 -28.38 4.73
N GLU A 151 6.16 -27.11 4.83
CA GLU A 151 7.52 -26.63 5.13
C GLU A 151 7.56 -25.83 6.44
N PRO A 152 8.71 -25.81 7.17
CA PRO A 152 8.89 -24.97 8.37
C PRO A 152 9.08 -23.50 7.98
N LEU A 153 8.03 -22.93 7.40
CA LEU A 153 7.99 -21.61 6.79
C LEU A 153 7.36 -20.59 7.74
N VAL A 154 7.97 -19.42 7.82
CA VAL A 154 7.47 -18.25 8.55
C VAL A 154 7.32 -17.07 7.61
N ALA A 155 6.15 -16.43 7.66
CA ALA A 155 5.93 -15.12 7.08
C ALA A 155 6.01 -14.07 8.18
N LEU A 156 6.98 -13.17 8.07
CA LEU A 156 7.21 -12.13 9.07
C LEU A 156 7.39 -10.77 8.42
N GLY A 157 7.12 -9.73 9.18
CA GLY A 157 7.25 -8.38 8.68
C GLY A 157 7.04 -7.32 9.74
N PHE A 158 7.15 -6.07 9.28
CA PHE A 158 7.07 -4.89 10.11
C PHE A 158 6.28 -3.80 9.40
N VAL A 159 5.46 -3.09 10.17
CA VAL A 159 4.67 -1.96 9.70
C VAL A 159 5.15 -0.70 10.40
N VAL A 160 5.27 0.39 9.64
CA VAL A 160 5.47 1.74 10.18
C VAL A 160 4.41 2.66 9.57
N GLY A 161 3.65 3.36 10.41
CA GLY A 161 2.73 4.40 10.00
C GLY A 161 3.49 5.52 9.31
N LEU A 162 3.04 5.93 8.12
CA LEU A 162 3.67 6.98 7.34
C LEU A 162 3.43 8.37 7.94
N ASP A 163 2.74 8.49 9.07
CA ASP A 163 2.66 9.71 9.87
C ASP A 163 3.87 9.92 10.81
N TYR A 164 4.93 9.10 10.70
CA TYR A 164 6.17 9.31 11.45
C TYR A 164 6.78 10.69 11.18
N GLN A 165 7.41 11.26 12.20
CA GLN A 165 7.87 12.66 12.19
C GLN A 165 9.37 12.84 11.95
N ASN A 166 10.20 11.87 12.34
CA ASN A 166 11.65 11.98 12.22
C ASN A 166 12.09 11.64 10.78
N PRO A 167 12.69 12.57 10.02
CA PRO A 167 13.10 12.32 8.63
C PRO A 167 14.28 11.33 8.50
N TYR A 168 14.98 11.03 9.59
CA TYR A 168 16.05 10.04 9.63
C TYR A 168 15.55 8.60 9.84
N LEU A 169 14.26 8.42 10.15
CA LEU A 169 13.69 7.08 10.33
C LEU A 169 13.65 6.33 9.00
N SER A 170 14.16 5.10 9.01
CA SER A 170 14.06 4.18 7.88
C SER A 170 13.22 2.97 8.26
N PRO A 171 12.00 2.81 7.70
CA PRO A 171 11.15 1.65 7.98
C PRO A 171 11.83 0.31 7.68
N PHE A 172 12.68 0.28 6.65
CA PHE A 172 13.50 -0.88 6.33
C PHE A 172 14.50 -1.20 7.45
N ARG A 173 15.23 -0.20 7.94
CA ARG A 173 16.22 -0.42 9.00
C ARG A 173 15.58 -0.75 10.34
N GLU A 174 14.40 -0.20 10.65
CA GLU A 174 13.62 -0.62 11.82
C GLU A 174 13.22 -2.09 11.73
N PHE A 175 12.75 -2.55 10.57
CA PHE A 175 12.43 -3.96 10.36
C PHE A 175 13.66 -4.87 10.52
N GLN A 176 14.78 -4.52 9.88
CA GLN A 176 16.01 -5.31 10.01
C GLN A 176 16.54 -5.34 11.45
N ARG A 177 16.46 -4.21 12.16
CA ARG A 177 16.82 -4.08 13.58
C ARG A 177 15.90 -4.88 14.49
N TRP A 178 14.58 -4.85 14.25
CA TRP A 178 13.59 -5.56 15.05
C TRP A 178 13.87 -7.07 15.15
N LYS A 179 14.37 -7.69 14.07
CA LYS A 179 14.69 -9.12 14.04
C LYS A 179 15.73 -9.55 15.08
N HIS A 180 16.56 -8.61 15.55
CA HIS A 180 17.55 -8.83 16.64
C HIS A 180 16.95 -8.74 18.05
N HIS A 181 15.65 -8.49 18.20
CA HIS A 181 15.03 -8.56 19.52
C HIS A 181 15.20 -9.98 20.10
N PRO A 182 15.59 -10.14 21.38
CA PRO A 182 15.86 -11.47 21.97
C PRO A 182 14.69 -12.45 21.94
N SER A 183 13.45 -11.97 21.78
CA SER A 183 12.27 -12.83 21.62
C SER A 183 12.03 -13.30 20.18
N VAL A 184 12.74 -12.73 19.20
CA VAL A 184 12.55 -12.97 17.76
C VAL A 184 13.78 -13.64 17.17
N GLN A 185 14.97 -13.11 17.44
CA GLN A 185 16.23 -13.58 16.89
C GLN A 185 16.40 -15.11 17.04
N PRO A 186 16.16 -15.73 18.21
CA PRO A 186 16.32 -17.18 18.35
C PRO A 186 15.44 -17.98 17.40
N THR A 187 14.29 -17.46 16.96
CA THR A 187 13.42 -18.14 15.99
C THR A 187 14.04 -18.21 14.60
N LEU A 188 14.84 -17.20 14.22
CA LEU A 188 15.40 -17.04 12.88
C LEU A 188 16.85 -17.54 12.77
N GLU A 189 17.55 -17.70 13.90
CA GLU A 189 18.91 -18.23 13.94
C GLU A 189 19.02 -19.62 13.27
N GLY A 190 19.96 -19.72 12.33
CA GLY A 190 20.15 -20.90 11.47
C GLY A 190 19.12 -21.03 10.34
N GLY A 191 18.17 -20.10 10.25
CA GLY A 191 17.16 -20.04 9.20
C GLY A 191 17.71 -19.42 7.90
N LYS A 192 16.92 -19.55 6.84
CA LYS A 192 17.20 -19.02 5.51
C LYS A 192 16.08 -18.06 5.09
N ARG A 193 16.43 -16.80 4.87
CA ARG A 193 15.56 -15.83 4.19
C ARG A 193 15.46 -16.17 2.69
N ILE A 194 14.25 -16.29 2.17
CA ILE A 194 14.00 -16.71 0.78
C ILE A 194 13.25 -15.70 -0.07
N ALA A 195 12.56 -14.73 0.53
CA ALA A 195 11.86 -13.68 -0.20
C ALA A 195 11.83 -12.37 0.59
N TYR A 196 11.69 -11.26 -0.10
CA TYR A 196 11.49 -9.93 0.47
C TYR A 196 10.47 -9.15 -0.37
N GLY A 197 9.67 -8.30 0.26
CA GLY A 197 8.77 -7.40 -0.41
C GLY A 197 8.24 -6.29 0.49
N ALA A 198 7.63 -5.28 -0.12
CA ALA A 198 6.98 -4.19 0.60
C ALA A 198 5.74 -3.66 -0.13
N ARG A 199 4.73 -3.23 0.64
CA ARG A 199 3.56 -2.45 0.16
C ARG A 199 3.13 -1.44 1.20
N ALA A 200 2.63 -0.29 0.73
CA ALA A 200 1.79 0.55 1.56
C ALA A 200 0.45 -0.15 1.88
N LEU A 201 -0.12 0.20 3.02
CA LEU A 201 -1.43 -0.25 3.49
C LEU A 201 -2.19 0.95 4.07
N ASN A 202 -3.52 0.90 4.02
CA ASN A 202 -4.37 1.97 4.56
C ASN A 202 -4.46 1.84 6.08
N GLU A 203 -4.44 2.97 6.78
CA GLU A 203 -4.71 3.04 8.22
C GLU A 203 -5.64 4.17 8.65
N GLY A 204 -6.21 4.90 7.69
CA GLY A 204 -7.22 5.93 7.96
C GLY A 204 -8.59 5.34 8.33
N GLY A 205 -8.87 4.12 7.87
CA GLY A 205 -10.07 3.38 8.25
C GLY A 205 -11.37 4.08 7.87
N PHE A 206 -12.36 4.04 8.76
CA PHE A 206 -13.73 4.48 8.48
C PHE A 206 -13.83 5.96 8.08
N GLN A 207 -13.09 6.84 8.75
CA GLN A 207 -13.11 8.30 8.53
C GLN A 207 -12.62 8.69 7.15
N SER A 208 -11.82 7.82 6.52
CA SER A 208 -11.13 8.10 5.27
C SER A 208 -11.76 7.42 4.06
N ILE A 209 -12.95 6.81 4.20
CA ILE A 209 -13.67 6.19 3.09
C ILE A 209 -14.23 7.30 2.17
N PRO A 210 -13.82 7.38 0.89
CA PRO A 210 -14.34 8.35 -0.06
C PRO A 210 -15.74 7.99 -0.53
N LYS A 211 -16.35 8.85 -1.35
CA LYS A 211 -17.44 8.43 -2.22
C LYS A 211 -16.93 7.37 -3.21
N LEU A 212 -17.69 6.30 -3.37
CA LEU A 212 -17.22 5.08 -4.05
C LEU A 212 -17.73 4.95 -5.48
N THR A 213 -18.68 5.80 -5.85
CA THR A 213 -19.45 5.70 -7.09
C THR A 213 -19.37 7.03 -7.87
N PHE A 214 -19.22 6.93 -9.18
CA PHE A 214 -19.27 8.05 -10.10
C PHE A 214 -19.80 7.58 -11.47
N PRO A 215 -20.18 8.49 -12.38
CA PRO A 215 -20.64 8.12 -13.72
C PRO A 215 -19.58 7.30 -14.47
N GLY A 216 -19.90 6.05 -14.80
CA GLY A 216 -19.05 5.12 -15.53
C GLY A 216 -18.08 4.28 -14.69
N GLY A 217 -18.09 4.39 -13.35
CA GLY A 217 -17.16 3.57 -12.56
C GLY A 217 -17.39 3.49 -11.06
N LEU A 218 -16.69 2.52 -10.46
CA LEU A 218 -16.74 2.17 -9.05
C LEU A 218 -15.33 2.01 -8.45
N LEU A 219 -15.19 2.29 -7.15
CA LEU A 219 -13.97 2.02 -6.38
C LEU A 219 -14.21 0.88 -5.39
N ILE A 220 -13.35 -0.14 -5.39
CA ILE A 220 -13.45 -1.29 -4.48
C ILE A 220 -12.12 -1.61 -3.78
N GLY A 221 -12.21 -2.39 -2.71
CA GLY A 221 -11.03 -2.93 -2.02
C GLY A 221 -10.22 -1.92 -1.23
N CYS A 222 -8.90 -2.09 -1.26
CA CYS A 222 -7.98 -1.19 -0.56
C CYS A 222 -7.67 0.10 -1.32
N SER A 223 -8.20 0.31 -2.53
CA SER A 223 -8.11 1.60 -3.20
C SER A 223 -8.89 2.69 -2.43
N PRO A 224 -10.22 2.56 -2.22
CA PRO A 224 -10.96 3.46 -1.33
C PRO A 224 -10.63 3.23 0.15
N GLY A 225 -10.18 2.03 0.54
CA GLY A 225 -9.53 1.78 1.82
C GLY A 225 -10.39 1.12 2.90
N PHE A 226 -10.84 -0.12 2.68
CA PHE A 226 -11.62 -0.90 3.66
C PHE A 226 -10.78 -1.71 4.65
N MET A 227 -9.64 -1.19 5.13
CA MET A 227 -8.74 -1.91 6.04
C MET A 227 -9.20 -1.80 7.51
N ASN A 228 -9.35 -2.94 8.19
CA ASN A 228 -9.45 -2.98 9.65
C ASN A 228 -8.04 -3.00 10.26
N VAL A 229 -7.52 -1.81 10.58
CA VAL A 229 -6.13 -1.60 11.04
C VAL A 229 -5.81 -2.39 12.32
N PRO A 230 -6.62 -2.32 13.39
CA PRO A 230 -6.29 -3.04 14.63
C PRO A 230 -6.33 -4.57 14.50
N LYS A 231 -7.02 -5.11 13.48
CA LYS A 231 -6.96 -6.54 13.14
C LYS A 231 -5.83 -6.88 12.15
N ILE A 232 -5.26 -5.86 11.50
CA ILE A 232 -4.37 -5.97 10.34
C ILE A 232 -5.03 -6.80 9.22
N LYS A 233 -6.30 -6.52 8.92
CA LYS A 233 -7.09 -7.27 7.94
C LYS A 233 -7.90 -6.34 7.04
N GLY A 234 -7.66 -6.44 5.74
CA GLY A 234 -8.41 -5.72 4.70
C GLY A 234 -8.84 -6.59 3.53
N THR A 235 -8.40 -7.85 3.49
CA THR A 235 -8.70 -8.79 2.41
C THR A 235 -10.17 -9.18 2.40
N HIS A 236 -10.74 -9.55 3.55
CA HIS A 236 -12.13 -10.02 3.66
C HIS A 236 -13.14 -8.92 3.32
N THR A 237 -12.88 -7.69 3.76
CA THR A 237 -13.67 -6.50 3.42
C THR A 237 -13.50 -6.12 1.95
N ALA A 238 -12.28 -6.24 1.40
CA ALA A 238 -12.05 -6.00 -0.02
C ALA A 238 -12.81 -7.00 -0.90
N MET A 239 -12.75 -8.30 -0.59
CA MET A 239 -13.50 -9.35 -1.29
C MET A 239 -15.01 -9.07 -1.23
N LYS A 240 -15.55 -8.74 -0.05
CA LYS A 240 -16.98 -8.43 0.08
C LYS A 240 -17.37 -7.18 -0.70
N SER A 241 -16.50 -6.17 -0.74
CA SER A 241 -16.74 -4.96 -1.54
C SER A 241 -16.81 -5.27 -3.05
N GLY A 242 -15.97 -6.17 -3.55
CA GLY A 242 -16.04 -6.66 -4.94
C GLY A 242 -17.33 -7.44 -5.22
N ALA A 243 -17.72 -8.34 -4.32
CA ALA A 243 -18.96 -9.10 -4.46
C ALA A 243 -20.20 -8.18 -4.51
N LEU A 244 -20.31 -7.20 -3.61
CA LEU A 244 -21.43 -6.26 -3.60
C LEU A 244 -21.44 -5.33 -4.83
N ALA A 245 -20.27 -4.94 -5.32
CA ALA A 245 -20.16 -4.17 -6.55
C ALA A 245 -20.65 -4.98 -7.76
N ALA A 246 -20.24 -6.25 -7.86
CA ALA A 246 -20.68 -7.16 -8.92
C ALA A 246 -22.20 -7.39 -8.89
N GLU A 247 -22.77 -7.69 -7.72
CA GLU A 247 -24.21 -7.83 -7.53
C GLU A 247 -24.96 -6.57 -8.00
N SER A 248 -24.48 -5.38 -7.60
CA SER A 248 -25.13 -4.10 -7.94
C SER A 248 -25.02 -3.77 -9.43
N ILE A 249 -23.85 -4.00 -10.05
CA ILE A 249 -23.64 -3.83 -11.49
C ILE A 249 -24.55 -4.78 -12.28
N PHE A 250 -24.58 -6.07 -11.91
CA PHE A 250 -25.36 -7.06 -12.64
C PHE A 250 -26.86 -6.75 -12.58
N ASN A 251 -27.36 -6.34 -11.41
CA ASN A 251 -28.75 -5.90 -11.24
C ASN A 251 -29.08 -4.70 -12.14
N GLN A 252 -28.15 -3.76 -12.28
CA GLN A 252 -28.35 -2.58 -13.13
C GLN A 252 -28.32 -2.97 -14.62
N LEU A 253 -27.39 -3.85 -15.03
CA LEU A 253 -27.26 -4.30 -16.41
C LEU A 253 -28.43 -5.16 -16.90
N THR A 254 -29.08 -5.90 -16.01
CA THR A 254 -30.20 -6.80 -16.33
C THR A 254 -31.58 -6.14 -16.16
N ASN A 255 -31.63 -4.89 -15.71
CA ASN A 255 -32.87 -4.14 -15.61
C ASN A 255 -33.26 -3.55 -16.98
N GLU A 256 -34.34 -4.06 -17.56
CA GLU A 256 -34.85 -3.60 -18.87
C GLU A 256 -35.29 -2.12 -18.89
N ASN A 257 -35.55 -1.52 -17.72
CA ASN A 257 -35.98 -0.13 -17.59
C ASN A 257 -34.82 0.84 -17.30
N LEU A 258 -33.59 0.45 -17.61
CA LEU A 258 -32.42 1.25 -17.25
C LEU A 258 -32.37 2.58 -18.02
N GLN A 259 -32.68 3.68 -17.32
CA GLN A 259 -32.39 5.03 -17.80
C GLN A 259 -31.16 5.57 -17.07
N SER A 260 -30.06 5.73 -17.80
CA SER A 260 -28.86 6.42 -17.29
C SER A 260 -28.82 7.84 -17.84
N LYS A 261 -28.46 8.81 -16.98
CA LYS A 261 -28.26 10.21 -17.39
C LYS A 261 -26.96 10.43 -18.16
N THR A 262 -26.03 9.48 -18.04
CA THR A 262 -24.71 9.47 -18.68
C THR A 262 -24.53 8.17 -19.46
N ILE A 263 -23.63 8.17 -20.43
CA ILE A 263 -23.30 6.99 -21.23
C ILE A 263 -22.71 5.89 -20.31
N GLY A 264 -21.76 6.25 -19.46
CA GLY A 264 -21.28 5.39 -18.39
C GLY A 264 -22.30 5.25 -17.27
N LEU A 265 -22.53 4.03 -16.78
CA LEU A 265 -23.49 3.77 -15.71
C LEU A 265 -23.01 4.34 -14.38
N HIS A 266 -23.91 5.01 -13.66
CA HIS A 266 -23.69 5.42 -12.28
C HIS A 266 -24.39 4.44 -11.32
N VAL A 267 -23.63 3.48 -10.80
CA VAL A 267 -24.15 2.37 -9.96
C VAL A 267 -24.16 2.80 -8.48
N THR A 268 -25.08 3.71 -8.09
CA THR A 268 -25.11 4.25 -6.72
C THR A 268 -25.47 3.22 -5.66
N GLU A 269 -26.24 2.19 -6.02
CA GLU A 269 -26.75 1.14 -5.15
C GLU A 269 -25.62 0.34 -4.49
N TYR A 270 -24.45 0.28 -5.13
CA TYR A 270 -23.26 -0.35 -4.57
C TYR A 270 -22.89 0.24 -3.20
N GLU A 271 -22.83 1.57 -3.10
CA GLU A 271 -22.42 2.23 -1.88
C GLU A 271 -23.49 2.08 -0.78
N ASP A 272 -24.77 2.09 -1.16
CA ASP A 272 -25.88 1.85 -0.23
C ASP A 272 -25.87 0.43 0.33
N ASN A 273 -25.64 -0.57 -0.53
CA ASN A 273 -25.52 -1.97 -0.13
C ASN A 273 -24.29 -2.21 0.75
N LEU A 274 -23.16 -1.55 0.43
CA LEU A 274 -21.96 -1.63 1.26
C LEU A 274 -22.19 -1.03 2.65
N LYS A 275 -22.86 0.13 2.75
CA LYS A 275 -23.21 0.78 4.02
C LYS A 275 -24.13 -0.08 4.89
N LYS A 276 -25.01 -0.88 4.28
CA LYS A 276 -25.90 -1.83 4.98
C LYS A 276 -25.19 -3.13 5.38
N SER A 277 -24.07 -3.45 4.75
CA SER A 277 -23.33 -4.70 5.00
C SER A 277 -22.58 -4.70 6.33
N TRP A 278 -22.06 -5.87 6.71
CA TRP A 278 -21.22 -6.02 7.89
C TRP A 278 -19.88 -5.27 7.77
N VAL A 279 -19.41 -4.98 6.56
CA VAL A 279 -18.16 -4.24 6.32
C VAL A 279 -18.22 -2.86 6.98
N TRP A 280 -19.33 -2.15 6.79
CA TRP A 280 -19.51 -0.80 7.33
C TRP A 280 -19.52 -0.81 8.86
N LYS A 281 -20.27 -1.76 9.46
CA LYS A 281 -20.34 -1.93 10.92
C LYS A 281 -18.98 -2.33 11.51
N GLU A 282 -18.25 -3.22 10.84
CA GLU A 282 -16.92 -3.65 11.29
C GLU A 282 -15.95 -2.47 11.35
N LEU A 283 -15.83 -1.70 10.26
CA LEU A 283 -14.94 -0.54 10.21
C LEU A 283 -15.36 0.54 11.20
N TYR A 284 -16.67 0.80 11.33
CA TYR A 284 -17.20 1.78 12.28
C TYR A 284 -16.86 1.43 13.73
N SER A 285 -16.93 0.14 14.10
CA SER A 285 -16.67 -0.30 15.49
C SER A 285 -15.23 -0.10 15.95
N VAL A 286 -14.28 0.01 15.02
CA VAL A 286 -12.84 0.17 15.32
C VAL A 286 -12.30 1.55 14.98
N ARG A 287 -13.17 2.46 14.50
CA ARG A 287 -12.79 3.76 13.90
C ARG A 287 -11.88 4.63 14.75
N ASN A 288 -11.98 4.53 16.09
CA ASN A 288 -11.24 5.38 17.01
C ASN A 288 -9.90 4.79 17.48
N ILE A 289 -9.61 3.51 17.23
CA ILE A 289 -8.41 2.86 17.77
C ILE A 289 -7.13 3.51 17.21
N ARG A 290 -7.00 3.65 15.88
CA ARG A 290 -5.80 4.25 15.28
C ARG A 290 -5.64 5.72 15.66
N PRO A 291 -6.65 6.61 15.52
CA PRO A 291 -6.55 7.99 15.98
C PRO A 291 -6.23 8.16 17.47
N SER A 292 -6.66 7.24 18.34
CA SER A 292 -6.36 7.32 19.78
C SER A 292 -4.86 7.21 20.11
N CYS A 293 -4.03 6.75 19.16
CA CYS A 293 -2.57 6.67 19.30
C CYS A 293 -1.88 8.04 19.23
N HIS A 294 -2.62 9.12 18.97
CA HIS A 294 -2.10 10.47 18.78
C HIS A 294 -1.87 11.28 20.06
N GLY A 295 -2.33 10.76 21.21
CA GLY A 295 -2.19 11.41 22.51
C GLY A 295 -0.76 11.42 23.05
N ILE A 296 -0.58 11.99 24.24
CA ILE A 296 0.73 12.13 24.90
C ILE A 296 1.41 10.77 25.19
N LEU A 297 0.62 9.72 25.40
CA LEU A 297 1.13 8.35 25.60
C LEU A 297 1.39 7.59 24.30
N GLY A 298 1.11 8.21 23.14
CA GLY A 298 1.32 7.59 21.84
C GLY A 298 0.56 6.27 21.67
N VAL A 299 1.22 5.26 21.11
CA VAL A 299 0.66 3.91 20.90
C VAL A 299 0.18 3.25 22.19
N TYR A 300 0.81 3.52 23.34
CA TYR A 300 0.38 2.99 24.63
C TYR A 300 -0.95 3.62 25.09
N GLY A 301 -1.17 4.90 24.76
CA GLY A 301 -2.47 5.55 24.94
C GLY A 301 -3.55 4.87 24.10
N GLY A 302 -3.22 4.50 22.86
CA GLY A 302 -4.14 3.76 21.99
C GLY A 302 -4.50 2.36 22.52
N MET A 303 -3.55 1.66 23.17
CA MET A 303 -3.84 0.38 23.84
C MET A 303 -4.78 0.55 25.04
N ILE A 304 -4.56 1.58 25.86
CA ILE A 304 -5.47 1.91 26.98
C ILE A 304 -6.87 2.24 26.44
N TYR A 305 -6.95 3.09 25.41
CA TYR A 305 -8.21 3.45 24.75
C TYR A 305 -8.94 2.20 24.23
N THR A 306 -8.20 1.27 23.60
CA THR A 306 -8.75 0.00 23.10
C THR A 306 -9.32 -0.86 24.23
N GLY A 307 -8.64 -0.95 25.37
CA GLY A 307 -9.12 -1.67 26.54
C GLY A 307 -10.45 -1.13 27.08
N ILE A 308 -10.61 0.20 27.09
CA ILE A 308 -11.82 0.84 27.61
C ILE A 308 -12.93 0.83 26.55
N PHE A 309 -12.71 1.51 25.43
CA PHE A 309 -13.78 1.82 24.49
C PHE A 309 -14.11 0.69 23.53
N TYR A 310 -13.16 -0.19 23.23
CA TYR A 310 -13.42 -1.33 22.34
C TYR A 310 -13.64 -2.64 23.09
N TRP A 311 -12.80 -2.98 24.06
CA TRP A 311 -12.93 -4.25 24.77
C TRP A 311 -14.13 -4.27 25.72
N ILE A 312 -14.45 -3.17 26.42
CA ILE A 312 -15.65 -3.07 27.28
C ILE A 312 -16.84 -2.55 26.46
N LEU A 313 -16.70 -1.39 25.81
CA LEU A 313 -17.82 -0.68 25.19
C LEU A 313 -18.07 -0.99 23.70
N ARG A 314 -17.26 -1.88 23.10
CA ARG A 314 -17.45 -2.36 21.72
C ARG A 314 -17.50 -1.26 20.65
N GLY A 315 -16.84 -0.12 20.86
CA GLY A 315 -16.80 0.99 19.90
C GLY A 315 -18.09 1.80 19.83
N MET A 316 -18.95 1.70 20.86
CA MET A 316 -20.25 2.35 20.96
C MET A 316 -20.17 3.79 21.46
N GLU A 317 -18.97 4.36 21.64
CA GLU A 317 -18.84 5.77 22.02
C GLU A 317 -19.58 6.71 21.03
N PRO A 318 -20.26 7.76 21.52
CA PRO A 318 -21.07 8.67 20.70
C PRO A 318 -20.23 9.72 19.97
N TRP A 319 -18.98 9.41 19.61
CA TRP A 319 -18.09 10.32 18.88
C TRP A 319 -17.19 9.56 17.90
N THR A 320 -16.56 10.32 17.01
CA THR A 320 -15.53 9.82 16.08
C THR A 320 -14.33 10.75 16.15
N LEU A 321 -13.16 10.20 16.48
CA LEU A 321 -11.88 10.90 16.49
C LEU A 321 -11.40 11.17 15.06
N LYS A 322 -10.61 12.22 14.88
CA LYS A 322 -10.03 12.61 13.58
C LYS A 322 -8.55 12.28 13.50
N HIS A 323 -8.05 12.15 12.27
CA HIS A 323 -6.60 12.05 12.01
C HIS A 323 -5.92 13.42 12.05
N LYS A 324 -4.58 13.46 12.13
CA LYS A 324 -3.77 14.70 12.17
C LYS A 324 -3.55 15.36 10.79
N GLY A 325 -4.31 14.98 9.77
CA GLY A 325 -4.12 15.43 8.39
C GLY A 325 -3.40 14.39 7.53
N SER A 326 -2.66 14.86 6.52
CA SER A 326 -1.91 14.02 5.58
C SER A 326 -0.58 13.55 6.17
N ASP A 327 -0.16 12.34 5.80
CA ASP A 327 1.11 11.74 6.22
C ASP A 327 2.35 12.49 5.68
N SER A 328 2.22 13.09 4.49
CA SER A 328 3.24 13.94 3.85
C SER A 328 3.68 15.09 4.74
N ASP A 329 2.76 15.67 5.50
CA ASP A 329 2.97 16.93 6.22
C ASP A 329 3.42 16.70 7.67
N GLN A 330 3.62 15.44 8.07
CA GLN A 330 3.99 15.09 9.45
C GLN A 330 5.51 15.17 9.71
N LEU A 331 6.35 15.25 8.67
CA LEU A 331 7.80 15.32 8.86
C LEU A 331 8.22 16.65 9.50
N LYS A 332 9.08 16.56 10.50
CA LYS A 332 9.81 17.70 11.05
C LYS A 332 11.05 17.99 10.21
N PRO A 333 11.54 19.25 10.16
CA PRO A 333 12.84 19.55 9.59
C PRO A 333 13.96 18.72 10.23
N ALA A 334 14.94 18.31 9.42
CA ALA A 334 16.05 17.46 9.85
C ALA A 334 16.89 18.10 10.96
N LYS A 335 17.07 19.42 10.93
CA LYS A 335 17.76 20.20 11.98
C LYS A 335 17.10 20.12 13.37
N ASP A 336 15.81 19.80 13.43
CA ASP A 336 15.03 19.72 14.67
C ASP A 336 14.91 18.27 15.17
N CYS A 337 15.59 17.33 14.50
CA CYS A 337 15.55 15.90 14.79
C CYS A 337 16.95 15.35 15.00
N THR A 338 17.04 14.24 15.74
CA THR A 338 18.30 13.51 15.92
C THR A 338 18.37 12.36 14.91
N PRO A 339 19.47 12.20 14.16
CA PRO A 339 19.72 11.02 13.36
C PRO A 339 19.59 9.73 14.17
N ILE A 340 19.08 8.68 13.54
CA ILE A 340 18.95 7.36 14.17
C ILE A 340 20.12 6.50 13.73
N GLU A 341 20.96 6.12 14.69
CA GLU A 341 22.08 5.20 14.48
C GLU A 341 21.55 3.76 14.31
N TYR A 342 21.50 3.30 13.08
CA TYR A 342 21.09 1.93 12.75
C TYR A 342 22.30 0.99 12.70
N PRO A 343 22.24 -0.18 13.36
CA PRO A 343 23.28 -1.20 13.24
C PRO A 343 23.54 -1.59 11.78
N LYS A 344 24.79 -1.97 11.50
CA LYS A 344 25.13 -2.59 10.22
C LYS A 344 24.49 -3.99 10.17
N PRO A 345 23.98 -4.42 9.00
CA PRO A 345 23.46 -5.78 8.86
C PRO A 345 24.56 -6.82 9.08
N ASP A 346 24.21 -7.93 9.71
CA ASP A 346 25.10 -9.07 10.01
C ASP A 346 25.13 -10.14 8.90
N GLY A 347 24.27 -10.02 7.90
CA GLY A 347 24.16 -10.96 6.78
C GLY A 347 23.53 -12.30 7.14
N GLN A 348 22.99 -12.44 8.37
CA GLN A 348 22.39 -13.69 8.86
C GLN A 348 20.96 -13.47 9.34
N ILE A 349 20.75 -12.51 10.25
CA ILE A 349 19.43 -12.13 10.75
C ILE A 349 18.94 -10.87 10.04
N SER A 350 19.85 -9.96 9.75
CA SER A 350 19.65 -8.65 9.16
C SER A 350 20.48 -8.47 7.90
N PHE A 351 19.92 -7.79 6.91
CA PHE A 351 20.50 -7.71 5.56
C PHE A 351 20.46 -6.27 5.03
N ASP A 352 21.30 -6.01 4.05
CA ASP A 352 21.29 -4.75 3.30
C ASP A 352 20.10 -4.67 2.33
N LEU A 353 19.85 -3.47 1.82
CA LEU A 353 18.71 -3.20 0.97
C LEU A 353 18.83 -3.84 -0.42
N LEU A 354 20.04 -3.95 -0.97
CA LEU A 354 20.25 -4.47 -2.33
C LEU A 354 20.02 -5.99 -2.37
N SER A 355 20.56 -6.73 -1.39
CA SER A 355 20.28 -8.16 -1.26
C SER A 355 18.79 -8.44 -0.99
N SER A 356 18.10 -7.54 -0.26
CA SER A 356 16.65 -7.58 -0.11
C SER A 356 15.93 -7.38 -1.44
N VAL A 357 16.27 -6.35 -2.22
CA VAL A 357 15.65 -6.08 -3.53
C VAL A 357 15.82 -7.29 -4.46
N ALA A 358 17.00 -7.93 -4.47
CA ALA A 358 17.21 -9.15 -5.25
C ALA A 358 16.19 -10.26 -4.89
N LEU A 359 15.88 -10.45 -3.60
CA LEU A 359 14.89 -11.44 -3.13
C LEU A 359 13.43 -11.04 -3.38
N SER A 360 13.17 -9.84 -3.91
CA SER A 360 11.84 -9.48 -4.44
C SER A 360 11.63 -9.94 -5.88
N GLY A 361 12.71 -10.28 -6.58
CA GLY A 361 12.71 -10.58 -8.01
C GLY A 361 12.27 -9.41 -8.89
N THR A 362 12.22 -8.19 -8.34
CA THR A 362 11.76 -7.02 -9.09
C THR A 362 12.72 -6.67 -10.22
N ASN A 363 12.17 -6.40 -11.40
CA ASN A 363 12.93 -5.85 -12.53
C ASN A 363 12.01 -5.07 -13.47
N HIS A 364 12.59 -4.23 -14.30
CA HIS A 364 11.92 -3.49 -15.36
C HIS A 364 12.85 -3.40 -16.57
N GLU A 365 12.31 -3.17 -17.76
CA GLU A 365 13.10 -2.72 -18.91
C GLU A 365 13.88 -1.45 -18.51
N HIS A 366 15.20 -1.43 -18.72
CA HIS A 366 16.06 -0.33 -18.27
C HIS A 366 15.93 0.92 -19.13
N ASP A 367 15.67 0.73 -20.42
CA ASP A 367 15.49 1.81 -21.38
C ASP A 367 14.01 2.18 -21.51
N GLN A 368 13.41 2.62 -20.41
CA GLN A 368 12.06 3.20 -20.37
C GLN A 368 12.05 4.45 -19.48
N PRO A 369 11.12 5.40 -19.66
CA PRO A 369 10.99 6.55 -18.79
C PRO A 369 10.76 6.13 -17.33
N ALA A 370 11.30 6.90 -16.38
CA ALA A 370 11.07 6.62 -14.97
C ALA A 370 9.59 6.83 -14.62
N HIS A 371 8.92 5.77 -14.16
CA HIS A 371 7.54 5.82 -13.69
C HIS A 371 7.36 6.51 -12.32
N LEU A 372 8.47 6.98 -11.73
CA LEU A 372 8.52 7.83 -10.55
C LEU A 372 8.69 9.28 -11.02
N THR A 373 7.61 9.83 -11.57
CA THR A 373 7.66 11.18 -12.17
C THR A 373 7.75 12.26 -11.09
N LEU A 374 8.44 13.35 -11.41
CA LEU A 374 8.52 14.54 -10.58
C LEU A 374 7.74 15.67 -11.27
N LYS A 375 7.00 16.47 -10.50
CA LYS A 375 6.37 17.69 -11.06
C LYS A 375 7.41 18.78 -11.30
N ASP A 376 8.44 18.82 -10.47
CA ASP A 376 9.59 19.71 -10.55
C ASP A 376 10.87 18.97 -10.12
N ASP A 377 11.83 18.82 -11.03
CA ASP A 377 13.08 18.08 -10.81
C ASP A 377 14.03 18.75 -9.80
N SER A 378 13.81 20.02 -9.48
CA SER A 378 14.68 20.78 -8.57
C SER A 378 14.30 20.62 -7.10
N ILE A 379 13.03 20.32 -6.82
CA ILE A 379 12.47 20.22 -5.45
C ILE A 379 13.16 19.16 -4.58
N PRO A 380 13.52 17.95 -5.07
CA PRO A 380 14.20 16.96 -4.24
C PRO A 380 15.51 17.48 -3.64
N VAL A 381 16.31 18.23 -4.41
CA VAL A 381 17.55 18.82 -3.90
C VAL A 381 17.28 20.09 -3.10
N ASN A 382 16.50 21.03 -3.68
CA ASN A 382 16.32 22.36 -3.12
C ASN A 382 15.46 22.41 -1.85
N ARG A 383 14.60 21.40 -1.66
CA ARG A 383 13.69 21.33 -0.50
C ARG A 383 13.84 20.04 0.27
N ASN A 384 13.72 18.87 -0.35
CA ASN A 384 13.70 17.61 0.40
C ASN A 384 15.04 17.34 1.07
N LEU A 385 16.14 17.40 0.31
CA LEU A 385 17.50 17.31 0.84
C LEU A 385 17.82 18.48 1.77
N ALA A 386 17.55 19.71 1.35
CA ALA A 386 17.90 20.90 2.13
C ALA A 386 17.20 21.01 3.50
N ILE A 387 15.93 20.62 3.62
CA ILE A 387 15.12 20.81 4.85
C ILE A 387 14.99 19.51 5.63
N TYR A 388 14.80 18.38 4.95
CA TYR A 388 14.48 17.09 5.54
C TYR A 388 15.59 16.05 5.36
N ASP A 389 16.75 16.45 4.85
CA ASP A 389 17.89 15.56 4.59
C ASP A 389 17.54 14.36 3.68
N GLY A 390 16.66 14.59 2.70
CA GLY A 390 16.40 13.62 1.63
C GLY A 390 15.71 12.34 2.12
N PRO A 391 14.52 12.42 2.74
CA PRO A 391 13.83 11.28 3.32
C PRO A 391 13.53 10.16 2.30
N GLU A 392 13.47 10.48 1.00
CA GLU A 392 13.30 9.53 -0.11
C GLU A 392 14.37 8.44 -0.17
N GLN A 393 15.58 8.70 0.34
CA GLN A 393 16.63 7.68 0.47
C GLN A 393 16.35 6.65 1.57
N ARG A 394 15.44 6.95 2.51
CA ARG A 394 15.22 6.17 3.74
C ARG A 394 13.86 5.52 3.80
N PHE A 395 12.81 6.21 3.35
CA PHE A 395 11.46 5.65 3.32
C PHE A 395 11.25 4.67 2.16
N CYS A 396 12.08 4.75 1.12
CA CYS A 396 11.98 3.86 -0.02
C CYS A 396 12.48 2.46 0.39
N PRO A 397 11.64 1.41 0.31
CA PRO A 397 12.03 0.07 0.70
C PRO A 397 12.88 -0.65 -0.37
N ALA A 398 13.39 0.08 -1.37
CA ALA A 398 14.07 -0.50 -2.52
C ALA A 398 15.26 0.33 -3.07
N GLY A 399 15.66 1.41 -2.41
CA GLY A 399 16.82 2.20 -2.82
C GLY A 399 16.68 2.81 -4.22
N VAL A 400 15.46 3.23 -4.59
CA VAL A 400 15.18 3.87 -5.88
C VAL A 400 15.79 5.27 -5.95
N TYR A 401 15.78 6.01 -4.85
CA TYR A 401 16.21 7.40 -4.80
C TYR A 401 17.58 7.52 -4.13
N GLU A 402 18.53 8.13 -4.82
CA GLU A 402 19.89 8.36 -4.33
C GLU A 402 20.34 9.78 -4.70
N PHE A 403 20.96 10.49 -3.76
CA PHE A 403 21.57 11.80 -4.03
C PHE A 403 23.04 11.58 -4.35
N VAL A 404 23.41 11.75 -5.62
CA VAL A 404 24.76 11.52 -6.14
C VAL A 404 25.49 12.86 -6.19
N PRO A 405 26.77 12.94 -5.76
CA PRO A 405 27.57 14.16 -5.87
C PRO A 405 27.61 14.69 -7.31
N LEU A 406 27.57 16.02 -7.46
CA LEU A 406 27.78 16.66 -8.77
C LEU A 406 29.26 16.58 -9.17
N GLU A 407 29.53 16.30 -10.44
CA GLU A 407 30.92 16.14 -10.93
C GLU A 407 31.69 17.47 -11.01
N GLN A 408 31.00 18.59 -11.18
CA GLN A 408 31.60 19.90 -11.49
C GLN A 408 31.31 21.00 -10.45
N SER A 409 30.63 20.68 -9.34
CA SER A 409 30.30 21.65 -8.29
C SER A 409 30.04 20.99 -6.95
N ASP A 410 30.12 21.76 -5.87
CA ASP A 410 29.62 21.33 -4.56
C ASP A 410 28.09 21.15 -4.62
N GLY A 411 27.61 19.98 -4.24
CA GLY A 411 26.18 19.66 -4.21
C GLY A 411 25.86 18.26 -4.71
N PHE A 412 24.56 17.97 -4.81
CA PHE A 412 24.05 16.66 -5.21
C PHE A 412 22.99 16.81 -6.30
N ARG A 413 22.86 15.77 -7.13
CA ARG A 413 21.69 15.54 -7.99
C ARG A 413 20.91 14.33 -7.49
N LEU A 414 19.60 14.34 -7.65
CA LEU A 414 18.81 13.13 -7.46
C LEU A 414 19.03 12.17 -8.64
N GLN A 415 19.26 10.90 -8.33
CA GLN A 415 19.22 9.79 -9.28
C GLN A 415 18.04 8.89 -8.94
N ILE A 416 17.23 8.57 -9.95
CA ILE A 416 16.09 7.67 -9.85
C ILE A 416 16.44 6.34 -10.53
N ASN A 417 16.71 5.33 -9.72
CA ASN A 417 16.95 3.94 -10.10
C ASN A 417 15.60 3.21 -10.25
N ALA A 418 14.78 3.63 -11.22
CA ALA A 418 13.38 3.21 -11.37
C ALA A 418 13.20 1.68 -11.48
N GLN A 419 14.19 0.98 -12.04
CA GLN A 419 14.20 -0.46 -12.23
C GLN A 419 14.12 -1.26 -10.92
N ASN A 420 14.53 -0.67 -9.79
CA ASN A 420 14.47 -1.31 -8.47
C ASN A 420 13.08 -1.22 -7.82
N CYS A 421 12.14 -0.47 -8.39
CA CYS A 421 10.88 -0.16 -7.73
C CYS A 421 10.08 -1.43 -7.41
N VAL A 422 9.60 -1.57 -6.17
CA VAL A 422 8.69 -2.66 -5.76
C VAL A 422 7.22 -2.23 -5.76
N HIS A 423 6.95 -1.08 -6.37
CA HIS A 423 5.64 -0.47 -6.57
C HIS A 423 4.89 -0.15 -5.27
N CYS A 424 5.55 -0.13 -4.11
CA CYS A 424 4.90 -0.03 -2.79
C CYS A 424 4.00 1.21 -2.59
N LYS A 425 4.15 2.24 -3.43
CA LYS A 425 3.45 3.55 -3.39
C LYS A 425 3.87 4.50 -2.28
N THR A 426 4.80 4.12 -1.41
CA THR A 426 5.24 4.94 -0.26
C THR A 426 5.76 6.31 -0.66
N CYS A 427 6.53 6.42 -1.76
CA CYS A 427 7.13 7.69 -2.17
C CYS A 427 6.08 8.74 -2.57
N ASP A 428 5.02 8.33 -3.27
CA ASP A 428 3.89 9.20 -3.61
C ASP A 428 3.15 9.68 -2.35
N ILE A 429 3.02 8.79 -1.36
CA ILE A 429 2.33 9.08 -0.09
C ILE A 429 3.15 10.00 0.82
N LYS A 430 4.45 9.72 1.01
CA LYS A 430 5.27 10.27 2.10
C LYS A 430 6.15 11.44 1.71
N ASP A 431 6.30 11.75 0.42
CA ASP A 431 7.05 12.93 -0.01
C ASP A 431 6.46 14.21 0.64
N PRO A 432 7.23 14.92 1.49
CA PRO A 432 6.75 16.13 2.17
C PRO A 432 6.48 17.30 1.21
N SER A 433 6.95 17.18 -0.03
CA SER A 433 6.69 18.15 -1.09
C SER A 433 5.52 17.76 -1.98
N GLN A 434 4.98 16.54 -1.86
CA GLN A 434 3.97 15.98 -2.76
C GLN A 434 4.32 16.22 -4.25
N ASN A 435 5.61 16.13 -4.57
CA ASN A 435 6.22 16.35 -5.88
C ASN A 435 6.27 15.06 -6.70
N ILE A 436 6.46 13.92 -6.04
CA ILE A 436 6.44 12.61 -6.68
C ILE A 436 5.02 12.24 -7.13
N ASN A 437 4.91 11.71 -8.35
CA ASN A 437 3.72 11.06 -8.84
C ASN A 437 4.08 9.69 -9.42
N TRP A 438 3.67 8.63 -8.72
CA TRP A 438 3.84 7.26 -9.18
C TRP A 438 2.83 6.98 -10.30
N VAL A 439 3.33 6.56 -11.46
CA VAL A 439 2.53 6.00 -12.55
C VAL A 439 2.96 4.56 -12.80
N VAL A 440 2.21 3.84 -13.62
CA VAL A 440 2.61 2.49 -14.04
C VAL A 440 3.82 2.57 -14.98
N PRO A 441 4.85 1.70 -14.82
CA PRO A 441 5.81 1.43 -15.88
C PRO A 441 5.17 0.62 -17.01
N GLU A 442 5.99 0.21 -17.98
CA GLU A 442 5.57 -0.83 -18.93
C GLU A 442 5.05 -2.07 -18.18
N GLY A 443 3.94 -2.62 -18.67
CA GLY A 443 3.27 -3.77 -18.10
C GLY A 443 4.18 -5.00 -17.99
N GLY A 444 4.07 -5.72 -16.87
CA GLY A 444 4.93 -6.86 -16.55
C GLY A 444 6.19 -6.50 -15.75
N GLY A 445 6.60 -5.22 -15.70
CA GLY A 445 7.64 -4.75 -14.80
C GLY A 445 7.20 -4.74 -13.33
N GLY A 446 8.14 -4.90 -12.41
CA GLY A 446 7.90 -4.88 -10.96
C GLY A 446 8.22 -6.19 -10.26
N PRO A 447 7.74 -6.37 -9.01
CA PRO A 447 8.05 -7.53 -8.19
C PRO A 447 7.63 -8.88 -8.78
N ALA A 448 8.47 -9.91 -8.62
CA ALA A 448 8.16 -11.30 -8.95
C ALA A 448 7.83 -12.11 -7.69
N TYR A 449 6.87 -11.62 -6.90
CA TYR A 449 6.50 -12.25 -5.64
C TYR A 449 5.84 -13.62 -5.84
N ASN A 450 6.37 -14.65 -5.19
CA ASN A 450 5.76 -15.98 -5.13
C ASN A 450 5.15 -16.22 -3.75
N GLY A 451 3.82 -16.23 -3.66
CA GLY A 451 3.10 -16.49 -2.39
C GLY A 451 3.47 -15.54 -1.25
N MET A 452 3.73 -14.27 -1.56
CA MET A 452 3.94 -13.20 -0.56
C MET A 452 2.62 -12.65 -0.03
#